data_AF-A0A6G7PVK7-F1
#
_entry.id   AF-A0A6G7PVK7-F1
#
_cell.length_a   1.000
_cell.length_b   1.000
_cell.length_c   1.000
_cell.angle_alpha   90.00
_cell.angle_beta   90.00
_cell.angle_gamma   90.00
#
_symmetry.space_group_name_H-M   'P 1'
#
loop_
_entity.id
_entity.type
_entity.pdbx_description
1 polymer ?
#
loop_
_entity_poly.entity_id
_entity_poly.type
_entity_poly.pdbx_seq_one_letter_code
_entity_poly.pdbx_strand_id
1 'polypeptide(L)'
;MTHLEAIFLGIIQGITEFLPISSSGHLALAQYFFRIKGGGLTFDVFLHLGTLAAILIYFWKDWLGMLDPRQRDKRRLLFLILLATVPGALAGALAGDIVENHLRGPSLIAFTLSSVALVLILAERLGRRGRSLEEIGLREALIIGLAQSLAIVPGVSRSGITMAAALFLGLSRPAAAKFSFLLSAPIIAGAGLYKTLDLLQGGGVALDAFNLLIGLLSAFFSGLLVIAWLLRFLVKHTFYPFAFYRLALATLVIFLLVLSPTKARGAEAGEYVVHLSTSPLRPEALLAPVPPLSEGSGIIWDRKGHIITSYYLVRESRFLEVTLPDGSKWPARMVGYDPETDLAVLAINAPASRLSPAIKAKRRPRRGEWVFYWGNPWGQGLAVGGAQVRDFRREIVTELASLRGVVELSAPVPPGFCGGAVVDRRGALVAMATCLFPEARRAGIGLAVEVAQIKALLPQLVEKGYIERAWLGVLAQDLIPAFARAQGLPLDRGALVFKVLPGSPAARVGLRGGREEVLFGNTLVSVGGDIIYAIDDQPVTSAADLEKIISRKRPGEVIKITFYRGKKKKQVRVRLISKPRYQRRKR
;
A
#
# COMPACT_ATOMS: atom_id res chain seq x y z
N MET A 1 14.01 -11.31 -4.41
CA MET A 1 15.13 -10.75 -5.18
C MET A 1 16.09 -11.88 -5.52
N THR A 2 16.55 -11.95 -6.76
CA THR A 2 17.57 -12.91 -7.22
C THR A 2 18.98 -12.39 -6.95
N HIS A 3 19.99 -13.26 -6.99
CA HIS A 3 21.38 -12.84 -6.83
C HIS A 3 21.83 -11.84 -7.90
N LEU A 4 21.37 -12.01 -9.14
CA LEU A 4 21.65 -11.08 -10.23
C LEU A 4 21.01 -9.71 -10.00
N GLU A 5 19.78 -9.68 -9.49
CA GLU A 5 19.11 -8.42 -9.12
C GLU A 5 19.85 -7.71 -7.99
N ALA A 6 20.36 -8.45 -6.99
CA ALA A 6 21.14 -7.89 -5.89
C ALA A 6 22.46 -7.28 -6.37
N ILE A 7 23.19 -8.00 -7.24
CA ILE A 7 24.42 -7.51 -7.87
C ILE A 7 24.13 -6.27 -8.72
N PHE A 8 23.09 -6.31 -9.55
CA PHE A 8 22.69 -5.21 -10.42
C PHE A 8 22.36 -3.94 -9.64
N LEU A 9 21.53 -4.04 -8.58
CA LEU A 9 21.21 -2.89 -7.74
C LEU A 9 22.44 -2.40 -6.95
N GLY A 10 23.31 -3.30 -6.49
CA GLY A 10 24.58 -2.92 -5.86
C GLY A 10 25.49 -2.13 -6.80
N ILE A 11 25.66 -2.58 -8.04
CA ILE A 11 26.41 -1.84 -9.08
C ILE A 11 25.78 -0.47 -9.33
N ILE A 12 24.45 -0.40 -9.48
CA ILE A 12 23.74 0.88 -9.66
C ILE A 12 24.06 1.81 -8.49
N GLN A 13 23.91 1.36 -7.24
CA GLN A 13 24.22 2.18 -6.06
C GLN A 13 25.68 2.65 -6.09
N GLY A 14 26.63 1.75 -6.31
CA GLY A 14 28.06 2.07 -6.36
C GLY A 14 28.41 3.14 -7.38
N ILE A 15 27.83 3.07 -8.58
CA ILE A 15 28.00 4.09 -9.63
C ILE A 15 27.34 5.42 -9.22
N THR A 16 26.07 5.35 -8.83
CA THR A 16 25.20 6.53 -8.77
C THR A 16 25.33 7.31 -7.47
N GLU A 17 25.91 6.73 -6.41
CA GLU A 17 26.17 7.42 -5.14
C GLU A 17 27.23 8.52 -5.33
N PHE A 18 28.29 8.21 -6.10
CA PHE A 18 29.42 9.11 -6.31
C PHE A 18 29.27 10.00 -7.53
N LEU A 19 28.69 9.47 -8.61
CA LEU A 19 28.38 10.30 -9.77
C LEU A 19 27.28 11.33 -9.41
N PRO A 20 27.37 12.57 -9.91
CA PRO A 20 26.40 13.61 -9.59
C PRO A 20 25.08 13.44 -10.37
N ILE A 21 24.55 12.22 -10.42
CA ILE A 21 23.41 11.77 -11.24
C ILE A 21 22.21 11.24 -10.43
N SER A 22 22.36 11.01 -9.11
CA SER A 22 21.32 10.63 -8.13
C SER A 22 21.12 9.14 -7.88
N SER A 23 21.71 8.60 -6.81
CA SER A 23 21.56 7.20 -6.42
C SER A 23 20.13 6.78 -6.08
N SER A 24 19.47 7.53 -5.20
CA SER A 24 18.09 7.25 -4.79
C SER A 24 17.12 7.24 -5.97
N GLY A 25 17.30 8.15 -6.93
CA GLY A 25 16.52 8.19 -8.17
C GLY A 25 16.74 6.96 -9.04
N HIS A 26 18.00 6.56 -9.25
CA HIS A 26 18.33 5.42 -10.10
C HIS A 26 17.89 4.09 -9.50
N LEU A 27 18.12 3.87 -8.20
CA LEU A 27 17.62 2.68 -7.51
C LEU A 27 16.10 2.60 -7.58
N ALA A 28 15.39 3.69 -7.30
CA ALA A 28 13.93 3.72 -7.35
C ALA A 28 13.40 3.44 -8.78
N LEU A 29 13.99 4.06 -9.80
CA LEU A 29 13.61 3.83 -11.20
C LEU A 29 13.93 2.39 -11.63
N ALA A 30 15.09 1.84 -11.24
CA ALA A 30 15.46 0.47 -11.55
C ALA A 30 14.50 -0.54 -10.91
N GLN A 31 14.21 -0.39 -9.62
CA GLN A 31 13.23 -1.22 -8.92
C GLN A 31 11.83 -1.10 -9.55
N TYR A 32 11.42 0.11 -9.94
CA TYR A 32 10.13 0.37 -10.59
C TYR A 32 10.01 -0.28 -11.97
N PHE A 33 10.97 -0.04 -12.87
CA PHE A 33 10.88 -0.49 -14.26
C PHE A 33 11.24 -1.97 -14.42
N PHE A 34 12.22 -2.50 -13.68
CA PHE A 34 12.59 -3.91 -13.73
C PHE A 34 11.75 -4.79 -12.80
N ARG A 35 10.83 -4.20 -12.01
CA ARG A 35 9.90 -4.90 -11.11
C ARG A 35 10.59 -5.79 -10.07
N ILE A 36 11.76 -5.37 -9.60
CA ILE A 36 12.57 -6.13 -8.64
C ILE A 36 11.87 -6.13 -7.29
N LYS A 37 11.38 -7.31 -6.85
CA LYS A 37 10.69 -7.50 -5.57
C LYS A 37 11.66 -7.94 -4.47
N GLY A 38 11.65 -7.23 -3.34
CA GLY A 38 12.38 -7.63 -2.13
C GLY A 38 13.62 -6.81 -1.78
N GLY A 39 13.99 -5.81 -2.59
CA GLY A 39 15.05 -4.86 -2.26
C GLY A 39 14.61 -3.75 -1.31
N GLY A 40 13.73 -4.01 -0.33
CA GLY A 40 13.13 -2.99 0.53
C GLY A 40 14.14 -2.11 1.29
N LEU A 41 13.65 -1.18 2.13
CA LEU A 41 14.47 -0.17 2.84
C LEU A 41 15.75 -0.75 3.48
N THR A 42 15.71 -1.97 4.02
CA THR A 42 16.88 -2.66 4.56
C THR A 42 17.95 -2.96 3.52
N PHE A 43 17.59 -3.45 2.34
CA PHE A 43 18.56 -3.75 1.30
C PHE A 43 19.28 -2.47 0.83
N ASP A 44 18.52 -1.38 0.62
CA ASP A 44 19.09 -0.07 0.28
C ASP A 44 20.12 0.37 1.33
N VAL A 45 19.85 0.18 2.64
CA VAL A 45 20.81 0.48 3.71
C VAL A 45 22.12 -0.27 3.54
N PHE A 46 22.08 -1.58 3.26
CA PHE A 46 23.29 -2.38 3.04
C PHE A 46 24.08 -1.93 1.81
N LEU A 47 23.40 -1.50 0.74
CA LEU A 47 24.09 -0.94 -0.42
C LEU A 47 24.82 0.37 -0.06
N HIS A 48 24.20 1.24 0.74
CA HIS A 48 24.83 2.47 1.24
C HIS A 48 26.04 2.17 2.13
N LEU A 49 25.97 1.15 2.99
CA LEU A 49 27.11 0.69 3.78
C LEU A 49 28.27 0.19 2.89
N GLY A 50 27.97 -0.48 1.77
CA GLY A 50 28.97 -0.84 0.76
C GLY A 50 29.68 0.39 0.18
N THR A 51 28.92 1.42 -0.19
CA THR A 51 29.52 2.69 -0.68
C THR A 51 30.28 3.44 0.41
N LEU A 52 29.83 3.39 1.68
CA LEU A 52 30.57 3.96 2.80
C LEU A 52 31.94 3.28 2.96
N ALA A 53 31.98 1.95 2.91
CA ALA A 53 33.24 1.20 2.95
C ALA A 53 34.18 1.61 1.81
N ALA A 54 33.65 1.89 0.61
CA ALA A 54 34.45 2.34 -0.52
C ALA A 54 35.11 3.71 -0.25
N ILE A 55 34.37 4.67 0.34
CA ILE A 55 34.92 5.99 0.72
C ILE A 55 36.00 5.82 1.80
N LEU A 56 35.74 5.02 2.83
CA LEU A 56 36.66 4.82 3.94
C LEU A 56 37.97 4.18 3.47
N ILE A 57 37.88 3.17 2.60
CA ILE A 57 39.05 2.48 2.05
C ILE A 57 39.79 3.36 1.03
N TYR A 58 39.09 4.04 0.12
CA TYR A 58 39.75 4.87 -0.88
C TYR A 58 40.53 6.03 -0.23
N PHE A 59 39.94 6.69 0.77
CA PHE A 59 40.52 7.85 1.45
C PHE A 59 41.20 7.49 2.79
N TRP A 60 41.59 6.23 3.02
CA TRP A 60 42.13 5.76 4.31
C TRP A 60 43.28 6.62 4.85
N LYS A 61 44.19 7.08 3.97
CA LYS A 61 45.31 7.97 4.35
C LYS A 61 44.86 9.37 4.72
N ASP A 62 43.83 9.90 4.05
CA ASP A 62 43.25 11.20 4.39
C ASP A 62 42.60 11.12 5.78
N TRP A 63 41.85 10.05 6.06
CA TRP A 63 41.24 9.82 7.38
C TRP A 63 42.28 9.70 8.51
N LEU A 64 43.33 8.91 8.32
CA LEU A 64 44.42 8.83 9.31
C LEU A 64 45.10 10.18 9.53
N GLY A 65 45.33 10.95 8.46
CA GLY A 65 45.89 12.29 8.56
C GLY A 65 44.95 13.30 9.25
N MET A 66 43.64 13.13 9.12
CA MET A 66 42.63 13.95 9.81
C MET A 66 42.56 13.67 11.32
N LEU A 67 42.89 12.44 11.73
CA LEU A 67 42.91 12.01 13.14
C LEU A 67 44.25 12.33 13.82
N ASP A 68 45.33 12.51 13.07
CA ASP A 68 46.65 12.87 13.60
C ASP A 68 46.66 14.32 14.15
N PRO A 69 46.87 14.52 15.47
CA PRO A 69 46.90 15.85 16.08
C PRO A 69 47.99 16.78 15.51
N ARG A 70 49.03 16.22 14.89
CA ARG A 70 50.15 16.98 14.30
C ARG A 70 49.76 17.64 12.98
N GLN A 71 48.77 17.10 12.26
CA GLN A 71 48.34 17.59 10.95
C GLN A 71 47.20 18.60 11.06
N ARG A 72 47.51 19.82 11.54
CA ARG A 72 46.52 20.88 11.84
C ARG A 72 45.55 21.16 10.69
N ASP A 73 46.03 21.26 9.45
CA ASP A 73 45.19 21.57 8.29
C ASP A 73 44.20 20.46 7.95
N LYS A 74 44.63 19.19 8.03
CA LYS A 74 43.73 18.05 7.82
C LYS A 74 42.73 17.90 8.96
N ARG A 75 43.16 18.15 10.20
CA ARG A 75 42.25 18.13 11.35
C ARG A 75 41.20 19.25 11.27
N ARG A 76 41.57 20.43 10.77
CA ARG A 76 40.63 21.51 10.43
C ARG A 76 39.62 21.04 9.37
N LEU A 77 40.08 20.34 8.32
CA LEU A 77 39.19 19.79 7.32
C LEU A 77 38.18 18.78 7.92
N LEU A 78 38.61 17.90 8.83
CA LEU A 78 37.71 17.00 9.55
C LEU A 78 36.63 17.75 10.33
N PHE A 79 37.02 18.80 11.05
CA PHE A 79 36.06 19.65 11.77
C PHE A 79 35.04 20.27 10.82
N LEU A 80 35.48 20.79 9.67
CA LEU A 80 34.60 21.36 8.65
C LEU A 80 33.65 20.33 8.04
N ILE A 81 34.11 19.10 7.81
CA ILE A 81 33.29 17.98 7.32
C ILE A 81 32.18 17.63 8.33
N LEU A 82 32.55 17.47 9.61
CA LEU A 82 31.59 17.14 10.66
C LEU A 82 30.56 18.27 10.83
N LEU A 83 31.00 19.52 10.80
CA LEU A 83 30.10 20.66 10.89
C LEU A 83 29.16 20.76 9.67
N ALA A 84 29.68 20.58 8.45
CA ALA A 84 28.88 20.56 7.23
C ALA A 84 27.87 19.40 7.18
N THR A 85 28.08 18.35 7.98
CA THR A 85 27.14 17.22 8.07
C THR A 85 25.87 17.59 8.85
N VAL A 86 25.97 18.51 9.82
CA VAL A 86 24.89 18.85 10.76
C VAL A 86 23.59 19.28 10.05
N PRO A 87 23.58 20.21 9.08
CA PRO A 87 22.34 20.63 8.44
C PRO A 87 21.65 19.48 7.67
N GLY A 88 22.44 18.60 7.04
CA GLY A 88 21.92 17.44 6.32
C GLY A 88 21.32 16.40 7.26
N ALA A 89 22.02 16.11 8.36
CA ALA A 89 21.54 15.18 9.39
C ALA A 89 20.26 15.70 10.08
N LEU A 90 20.20 17.00 10.39
CA LEU A 90 19.02 17.63 10.98
C LEU A 90 17.82 17.58 10.03
N ALA A 91 18.01 17.89 8.75
CA ALA A 91 16.95 17.76 7.76
C ALA A 91 16.43 16.31 7.67
N GLY A 92 17.35 15.34 7.64
CA GLY A 92 17.01 13.92 7.65
C GLY A 92 16.20 13.50 8.88
N ALA A 93 16.58 13.97 10.07
CA ALA A 93 15.89 13.64 11.32
C ALA A 93 14.49 14.29 11.42
N LEU A 94 14.31 15.52 10.92
CA LEU A 94 13.05 16.25 11.04
C LEU A 94 12.02 15.89 9.95
N ALA A 95 12.47 15.49 8.76
CA ALA A 95 11.60 15.32 7.60
C ALA A 95 11.75 13.96 6.89
N GLY A 96 12.63 13.07 7.36
CA GLY A 96 12.93 11.78 6.72
C GLY A 96 11.69 10.92 6.51
N ASP A 97 10.88 10.73 7.55
CA ASP A 97 9.70 9.85 7.49
C ASP A 97 8.62 10.37 6.54
N ILE A 98 8.41 11.70 6.51
CA ILE A 98 7.44 12.34 5.61
C ILE A 98 7.85 12.12 4.16
N VAL A 99 9.13 12.33 3.87
CA VAL A 99 9.69 12.24 2.52
C VAL A 99 9.73 10.79 2.04
N GLU A 100 10.13 9.84 2.89
CA GLU A 100 10.20 8.42 2.55
C GLU A 100 8.82 7.81 2.27
N ASN A 101 7.79 8.24 2.99
CA ASN A 101 6.44 7.71 2.87
C ASN A 101 5.58 8.40 1.79
N HIS A 102 5.93 9.61 1.35
CA HIS A 102 5.06 10.43 0.48
C HIS A 102 5.70 10.91 -0.83
N LEU A 103 7.04 10.86 -1.00
CA LEU A 103 7.73 11.55 -2.10
C LEU A 103 8.61 10.66 -2.99
N ARG A 104 8.22 9.41 -3.31
CA ARG A 104 8.99 8.50 -4.19
C ARG A 104 8.43 8.34 -5.62
N GLY A 105 7.55 9.23 -6.05
CA GLY A 105 6.91 9.13 -7.36
C GLY A 105 7.89 9.34 -8.54
N PRO A 106 7.82 8.56 -9.64
CA PRO A 106 8.66 8.74 -10.82
C PRO A 106 8.60 10.15 -11.43
N SER A 107 7.46 10.86 -11.28
CA SER A 107 7.30 12.26 -11.70
C SER A 107 8.17 13.23 -10.90
N LEU A 108 8.22 13.07 -9.58
CA LEU A 108 9.09 13.87 -8.73
C LEU A 108 10.56 13.58 -9.01
N ILE A 109 10.91 12.31 -9.24
CA ILE A 109 12.27 11.91 -9.63
C ILE A 109 12.65 12.58 -10.95
N ALA A 110 11.78 12.57 -11.96
CA ALA A 110 12.06 13.27 -13.22
C ALA A 110 12.25 14.78 -13.01
N PHE A 111 11.40 15.42 -12.19
CA PHE A 111 11.51 16.85 -11.88
C PHE A 111 12.83 17.19 -11.17
N THR A 112 13.22 16.43 -10.16
CA THR A 112 14.46 16.66 -9.39
C THR A 112 15.72 16.28 -10.17
N LEU A 113 15.65 15.26 -11.04
CA LEU A 113 16.70 14.96 -12.02
C LEU A 113 16.97 16.18 -12.91
N SER A 114 15.92 16.76 -13.50
CA SER A 114 16.02 17.96 -14.33
C SER A 114 16.49 19.19 -13.55
N SER A 115 15.92 19.45 -12.37
CA SER A 115 16.22 20.65 -11.58
C SER A 115 17.68 20.69 -11.14
N VAL A 116 18.21 19.58 -10.61
CA VAL A 116 19.62 19.51 -10.20
C VAL A 116 20.55 19.49 -11.41
N ALA A 117 20.12 18.97 -12.56
CA ALA A 117 20.91 19.09 -13.79
C ALA A 117 21.11 20.55 -14.19
N LEU A 118 20.06 21.38 -14.12
CA LEU A 118 20.16 22.81 -14.37
C LEU A 118 21.08 23.50 -13.35
N VAL A 119 20.98 23.13 -12.07
CA VAL A 119 21.87 23.64 -11.02
C VAL A 119 23.33 23.30 -11.32
N LEU A 120 23.63 22.06 -11.74
CA LEU A 120 24.98 21.64 -12.14
C LEU A 120 25.50 22.40 -13.36
N ILE A 121 24.66 22.61 -14.38
CA ILE A 121 25.00 23.42 -15.57
C ILE A 121 25.34 24.85 -15.15
N LEU A 122 24.52 25.44 -14.26
CA LEU A 122 24.71 26.80 -13.79
C LEU A 122 25.98 26.92 -12.94
N ALA A 123 26.25 25.95 -12.07
CA ALA A 123 27.47 25.88 -11.26
C ALA A 123 28.72 25.76 -12.14
N GLU A 124 28.66 24.91 -13.16
CA GLU A 124 29.73 24.75 -14.15
C GLU A 124 29.89 26.00 -15.04
N ARG A 125 28.85 26.81 -15.26
CA ARG A 125 28.97 28.04 -16.05
C ARG A 125 29.50 29.22 -15.23
N LEU A 126 29.02 29.40 -14.00
CA LEU A 126 29.27 30.58 -13.17
C LEU A 126 30.43 30.41 -12.18
N GLY A 127 30.83 29.19 -11.85
CA GLY A 127 31.88 28.93 -10.86
C GLY A 127 33.26 29.43 -11.30
N ARG A 128 33.97 30.16 -10.43
CA ARG A 128 35.33 30.69 -10.67
C ARG A 128 36.43 29.61 -10.64
N ARG A 129 36.17 28.45 -10.01
CA ARG A 129 36.93 27.18 -10.09
C ARG A 129 38.46 27.23 -9.86
N GLY A 130 38.96 28.22 -9.12
CA GLY A 130 40.40 28.42 -8.87
C GLY A 130 40.92 27.89 -7.53
N ARG A 131 40.02 27.59 -6.57
CA ARG A 131 40.42 27.28 -5.18
C ARG A 131 40.69 25.79 -4.94
N SER A 132 41.69 25.49 -4.12
CA SER A 132 42.02 24.13 -3.71
C SER A 132 41.19 23.68 -2.49
N LEU A 133 41.35 22.42 -2.07
CA LEU A 133 40.59 21.87 -0.93
C LEU A 133 41.04 22.48 0.40
N GLU A 134 42.33 22.83 0.51
CA GLU A 134 42.98 23.37 1.70
C GLU A 134 42.48 24.79 2.03
N GLU A 135 41.98 25.51 1.03
CA GLU A 135 41.48 26.87 1.16
C GLU A 135 40.03 26.94 1.67
N ILE A 136 39.40 25.80 1.98
CA ILE A 136 38.02 25.77 2.42
C ILE A 136 37.86 26.35 3.84
N GLY A 137 36.92 27.27 3.98
CA GLY A 137 36.58 27.94 5.23
C GLY A 137 35.31 27.39 5.88
N LEU A 138 34.98 27.98 7.03
CA LEU A 138 33.75 27.71 7.76
C LEU A 138 32.50 28.03 6.93
N ARG A 139 32.53 29.17 6.23
CA ARG A 139 31.42 29.66 5.40
C ARG A 139 31.11 28.67 4.29
N GLU A 140 32.12 28.22 3.56
CA GLU A 140 31.96 27.27 2.46
C GLU A 140 31.42 25.94 2.97
N ALA A 141 31.97 25.41 4.06
CA ALA A 141 31.53 24.15 4.65
C ALA A 141 30.05 24.20 5.06
N LEU A 142 29.60 25.28 5.71
CA LEU A 142 28.20 25.45 6.10
C LEU A 142 27.25 25.59 4.91
N ILE A 143 27.63 26.33 3.86
CA ILE A 143 26.80 26.47 2.66
C ILE A 143 26.68 25.13 1.93
N ILE A 144 27.76 24.37 1.82
CA ILE A 144 27.73 23.02 1.22
C ILE A 144 26.87 22.08 2.08
N GLY A 145 26.95 22.19 3.41
CA GLY A 145 26.11 21.45 4.34
C GLY A 145 24.62 21.77 4.22
N LEU A 146 24.27 23.05 4.06
CA LEU A 146 22.88 23.48 3.79
C LEU A 146 22.39 22.96 2.44
N ALA A 147 23.24 22.96 1.41
CA ALA A 147 22.92 22.37 0.12
C ALA A 147 22.68 20.85 0.24
N GLN A 148 23.44 20.16 1.11
CA GLN A 148 23.25 18.74 1.40
C GLN A 148 21.86 18.44 2.01
N SER A 149 21.25 19.36 2.77
CA SER A 149 19.90 19.17 3.31
C SER A 149 18.85 18.93 2.22
N LEU A 150 19.04 19.46 1.01
CA LEU A 150 18.14 19.23 -0.13
C LEU A 150 18.19 17.77 -0.61
N ALA A 151 19.25 17.03 -0.30
CA ALA A 151 19.41 15.63 -0.69
C ALA A 151 18.46 14.67 0.05
N ILE A 152 17.64 15.17 0.97
CA ILE A 152 16.53 14.40 1.53
C ILE A 152 15.48 14.08 0.47
N VAL A 153 15.28 14.96 -0.52
CA VAL A 153 14.26 14.80 -1.55
C VAL A 153 14.70 13.72 -2.58
N PRO A 154 13.89 12.68 -2.83
CA PRO A 154 14.23 11.63 -3.79
C PRO A 154 14.51 12.19 -5.19
N GLY A 155 15.58 11.71 -5.80
CA GLY A 155 16.07 12.20 -7.09
C GLY A 155 17.02 13.41 -6.99
N VAL A 156 17.09 14.11 -5.85
CA VAL A 156 18.20 15.04 -5.57
C VAL A 156 19.47 14.23 -5.30
N SER A 157 20.51 14.46 -6.09
CA SER A 157 21.81 13.80 -5.91
C SER A 157 22.57 14.52 -4.81
N ARG A 158 22.88 13.80 -3.72
CA ARG A 158 23.71 14.35 -2.63
C ARG A 158 25.04 14.86 -3.16
N SER A 159 25.79 14.01 -3.84
CA SER A 159 27.06 14.37 -4.51
C SER A 159 26.89 15.52 -5.51
N GLY A 160 25.83 15.51 -6.31
CA GLY A 160 25.56 16.57 -7.29
C GLY A 160 25.30 17.94 -6.66
N ILE A 161 24.45 18.02 -5.62
CA ILE A 161 24.08 19.31 -5.02
C ILE A 161 25.21 19.90 -4.19
N THR A 162 25.99 19.06 -3.49
CA THR A 162 27.18 19.50 -2.72
C THR A 162 28.33 19.90 -3.64
N MET A 163 28.59 19.15 -4.73
CA MET A 163 29.58 19.54 -5.73
C MET A 163 29.18 20.82 -6.44
N ALA A 164 27.90 20.99 -6.81
CA ALA A 164 27.41 22.24 -7.41
C ALA A 164 27.61 23.44 -6.47
N ALA A 165 27.24 23.29 -5.19
CA ALA A 165 27.47 24.33 -4.17
C ALA A 165 28.97 24.67 -4.04
N ALA A 166 29.84 23.66 -3.98
CA ALA A 166 31.29 23.86 -3.94
C ALA A 166 31.83 24.62 -5.16
N LEU A 167 31.34 24.32 -6.37
CA LEU A 167 31.72 25.03 -7.59
C LEU A 167 31.28 26.50 -7.58
N PHE A 168 30.06 26.78 -7.11
CA PHE A 168 29.59 28.17 -6.94
C PHE A 168 30.46 28.96 -5.96
N LEU A 169 30.99 28.29 -4.93
CA LEU A 169 31.91 28.87 -3.94
C LEU A 169 33.35 29.00 -4.46
N GLY A 170 33.60 28.58 -5.70
CA GLY A 170 34.88 28.77 -6.40
C GLY A 170 35.89 27.63 -6.24
N LEU A 171 35.52 26.51 -5.62
CA LEU A 171 36.37 25.33 -5.55
C LEU A 171 36.61 24.74 -6.95
N SER A 172 37.81 24.22 -7.18
CA SER A 172 38.14 23.43 -8.36
C SER A 172 37.31 22.13 -8.41
N ARG A 173 37.11 21.56 -9.60
CA ARG A 173 36.28 20.34 -9.77
C ARG A 173 36.79 19.16 -8.93
N PRO A 174 38.10 18.86 -8.89
CA PRO A 174 38.62 17.80 -8.03
C PRO A 174 38.43 18.10 -6.54
N ALA A 175 38.61 19.36 -6.11
CA ALA A 175 38.41 19.75 -4.71
C ALA A 175 36.93 19.64 -4.29
N ALA A 176 36.01 20.10 -5.15
CA ALA A 176 34.57 19.96 -4.94
C ALA A 176 34.14 18.49 -4.80
N ALA A 177 34.64 17.62 -5.67
CA ALA A 177 34.36 16.20 -5.62
C ALA A 177 34.95 15.53 -4.36
N LYS A 178 36.23 15.81 -4.05
CA LYS A 178 36.89 15.25 -2.86
C LYS A 178 36.20 15.71 -1.57
N PHE A 179 35.86 16.98 -1.43
CA PHE A 179 35.11 17.49 -0.27
C PHE A 179 33.75 16.80 -0.16
N SER A 180 33.02 16.68 -1.26
CA SER A 180 31.72 16.02 -1.27
C SER A 180 31.80 14.55 -0.86
N PHE A 181 32.82 13.80 -1.29
CA PHE A 181 32.97 12.39 -0.93
C PHE A 181 33.30 12.21 0.55
N LEU A 182 34.19 13.05 1.09
CA LEU A 182 34.51 13.04 2.51
C LEU A 182 33.29 13.44 3.36
N LEU A 183 32.50 14.41 2.90
CA LEU A 183 31.23 14.81 3.52
C LEU A 183 30.18 13.70 3.53
N SER A 184 30.12 12.88 2.48
CA SER A 184 29.20 11.75 2.40
C SER A 184 29.46 10.69 3.48
N ALA A 185 30.69 10.52 3.97
CA ALA A 185 31.01 9.45 4.92
C ALA A 185 30.25 9.54 6.26
N PRO A 186 30.33 10.66 7.03
CA PRO A 186 29.62 10.76 8.31
C PRO A 186 28.08 10.74 8.14
N ILE A 187 27.54 11.31 7.05
CA ILE A 187 26.08 11.30 6.83
C ILE A 187 25.57 9.92 6.45
N ILE A 188 26.28 9.17 5.61
CA ILE A 188 25.92 7.78 5.29
C ILE A 188 26.07 6.89 6.52
N ALA A 189 27.14 7.06 7.30
CA ALA A 189 27.34 6.33 8.54
C ALA A 189 26.20 6.57 9.55
N GLY A 190 25.83 7.84 9.76
CA GLY A 190 24.71 8.20 10.63
C GLY A 190 23.37 7.64 10.16
N ALA A 191 23.04 7.79 8.87
CA ALA A 191 21.80 7.27 8.30
C ALA A 191 21.75 5.73 8.33
N GLY A 192 22.87 5.07 8.02
CA GLY A 192 23.00 3.62 8.06
C GLY A 192 22.85 3.06 9.47
N LEU A 193 23.47 3.70 10.46
CA LEU A 193 23.33 3.32 11.87
C LEU A 193 21.89 3.49 12.35
N TYR A 194 21.28 4.66 12.12
CA TYR A 194 19.90 4.94 12.52
C TYR A 194 18.92 3.89 11.98
N LYS A 195 18.98 3.61 10.67
CA LYS A 195 18.09 2.62 10.05
C LYS A 195 18.39 1.19 10.50
N THR A 196 19.64 0.84 10.76
CA THR A 196 19.99 -0.49 11.28
C THR A 196 19.41 -0.70 12.68
N LEU A 197 19.49 0.32 13.55
CA LEU A 197 18.90 0.26 14.89
C LEU A 197 17.38 0.16 14.86
N ASP A 198 16.70 0.93 14.00
CA ASP A 198 15.26 0.86 13.79
C ASP A 198 14.81 -0.55 13.37
N LEU A 199 15.54 -1.19 12.47
CA LEU A 199 15.28 -2.56 12.02
C LEU A 199 15.47 -3.61 13.12
N LEU A 200 16.45 -3.44 14.01
CA LEU A 200 16.66 -4.34 15.14
C LEU A 200 15.52 -4.26 16.16
N GLN A 201 14.87 -3.10 16.28
CA GLN A 201 13.73 -2.89 17.18
C GLN A 201 12.38 -3.35 16.57
N GLY A 202 12.24 -3.32 15.24
CA GLY A 202 10.99 -3.57 14.51
C GLY A 202 10.56 -5.03 14.31
N GLY A 203 11.32 -6.03 14.80
CA GLY A 203 11.01 -7.45 14.62
C GLY A 203 11.42 -7.98 13.24
N GLY A 204 12.48 -8.80 13.23
CA GLY A 204 13.25 -9.17 12.04
C GLY A 204 12.46 -9.77 10.87
N VAL A 205 12.69 -9.21 9.69
CA VAL A 205 12.44 -9.88 8.42
C VAL A 205 13.45 -11.02 8.28
N ALA A 206 13.01 -12.21 7.90
CA ALA A 206 13.91 -13.27 7.43
C ALA A 206 14.57 -12.81 6.13
N LEU A 207 15.73 -12.16 6.25
CA LEU A 207 16.49 -11.65 5.13
C LEU A 207 17.41 -12.74 4.59
N ASP A 208 17.49 -12.82 3.26
CA ASP A 208 18.51 -13.60 2.59
C ASP A 208 19.87 -12.89 2.77
N ALA A 209 20.59 -13.27 3.82
CA ALA A 209 21.88 -12.69 4.21
C ALA A 209 22.90 -12.72 3.07
N PHE A 210 22.80 -13.72 2.19
CA PHE A 210 23.69 -13.84 1.04
C PHE A 210 23.43 -12.73 0.01
N ASN A 211 22.15 -12.47 -0.29
CA ASN A 211 21.75 -11.37 -1.17
C ASN A 211 22.18 -9.98 -0.65
N LEU A 212 22.08 -9.75 0.66
CA LEU A 212 22.57 -8.52 1.28
C LEU A 212 24.09 -8.38 1.12
N LEU A 213 24.84 -9.46 1.38
CA LEU A 213 26.29 -9.46 1.27
C LEU A 213 26.76 -9.21 -0.16
N ILE A 214 26.21 -9.90 -1.16
CA ILE A 214 26.64 -9.70 -2.56
C ILE A 214 26.24 -8.32 -3.09
N GLY A 215 25.11 -7.77 -2.66
CA GLY A 215 24.70 -6.40 -2.99
C GLY A 215 25.67 -5.37 -2.39
N LEU A 216 26.00 -5.53 -1.11
CA LEU A 216 26.97 -4.70 -0.40
C LEU A 216 28.35 -4.74 -1.06
N LEU A 217 28.87 -5.94 -1.37
CA LEU A 217 30.16 -6.11 -2.06
C LEU A 217 30.13 -5.49 -3.46
N SER A 218 29.04 -5.67 -4.21
CA SER A 218 28.88 -5.08 -5.54
C SER A 218 28.91 -3.55 -5.48
N ALA A 219 28.20 -2.95 -4.51
CA ALA A 219 28.22 -1.51 -4.27
C ALA A 219 29.60 -1.00 -3.83
N PHE A 220 30.30 -1.77 -2.98
CA PHE A 220 31.65 -1.46 -2.53
C PHE A 220 32.66 -1.42 -3.70
N PHE A 221 32.78 -2.50 -4.48
CA PHE A 221 33.76 -2.58 -5.56
C PHE A 221 33.44 -1.59 -6.69
N SER A 222 32.16 -1.47 -7.06
CA SER A 222 31.72 -0.49 -8.05
C SER A 222 31.99 0.94 -7.58
N GLY A 223 31.70 1.24 -6.31
CA GLY A 223 31.98 2.53 -5.69
C GLY A 223 33.45 2.90 -5.70
N LEU A 224 34.33 1.97 -5.33
CA LEU A 224 35.79 2.17 -5.32
C LEU A 224 36.30 2.56 -6.72
N LEU A 225 35.83 1.85 -7.75
CA LEU A 225 36.17 2.10 -9.15
C LEU A 225 35.68 3.47 -9.61
N VAL A 226 34.44 3.84 -9.24
CA VAL A 226 33.81 5.10 -9.65
C VAL A 226 34.45 6.30 -8.97
N ILE A 227 34.82 6.22 -7.68
CA ILE A 227 35.58 7.28 -6.99
C ILE A 227 36.90 7.51 -7.71
N ALA A 228 37.66 6.44 -7.97
CA ALA A 228 38.94 6.51 -8.65
C ALA A 228 38.83 7.12 -10.06
N TRP A 229 37.81 6.70 -10.81
CA TRP A 229 37.53 7.21 -12.15
C TRP A 229 37.10 8.67 -12.12
N LEU A 230 36.13 9.05 -11.28
CA LEU A 230 35.55 10.38 -11.26
C LEU A 230 36.58 11.45 -10.88
N LEU A 231 37.44 11.18 -9.90
CA LEU A 231 38.51 12.11 -9.52
C LEU A 231 39.50 12.35 -10.67
N ARG A 232 39.87 11.29 -11.41
CA ARG A 232 40.75 11.42 -12.60
C ARG A 232 40.03 12.13 -13.74
N PHE A 233 38.74 11.86 -13.94
CA PHE A 233 37.92 12.47 -14.96
C PHE A 233 37.80 13.99 -14.75
N LEU A 234 37.51 14.43 -13.53
CA LEU A 234 37.29 15.84 -13.18
C LEU A 234 38.57 16.69 -13.19
N VAL A 235 39.76 16.08 -13.32
CA VAL A 235 41.00 16.81 -13.61
C VAL A 235 40.98 17.36 -15.04
N LYS A 236 40.41 16.61 -16.00
CA LYS A 236 40.45 16.96 -17.44
C LYS A 236 39.10 17.37 -18.02
N HIS A 237 38.00 17.04 -17.35
CA HIS A 237 36.65 17.21 -17.88
C HIS A 237 35.74 17.99 -16.94
N THR A 238 34.58 18.39 -17.47
CA THR A 238 33.57 19.22 -16.81
C THR A 238 32.42 18.37 -16.26
N PHE A 239 31.50 19.00 -15.51
CA PHE A 239 30.28 18.33 -15.04
C PHE A 239 29.15 18.23 -16.09
N TYR A 240 29.31 18.86 -17.28
CA TYR A 240 28.27 18.86 -18.33
C TYR A 240 27.77 17.46 -18.74
N PRO A 241 28.62 16.43 -18.92
CA PRO A 241 28.15 15.09 -19.31
C PRO A 241 27.14 14.50 -18.31
N PHE A 242 27.36 14.72 -17.01
CA PHE A 242 26.45 14.23 -15.97
C PHE A 242 25.13 15.00 -15.96
N ALA A 243 25.18 16.33 -16.17
CA ALA A 243 23.96 17.13 -16.26
C ALA A 243 23.11 16.75 -17.47
N PHE A 244 23.73 16.57 -18.65
CA PHE A 244 23.00 16.11 -19.84
C PHE A 244 22.46 14.70 -19.68
N TYR A 245 23.21 13.79 -19.06
CA TYR A 245 22.71 12.47 -18.72
C TYR A 245 21.44 12.53 -17.84
N ARG A 246 21.43 13.39 -16.81
CA ARG A 246 20.25 13.58 -15.96
C ARG A 246 19.05 14.11 -16.75
N LEU A 247 19.24 15.09 -17.64
CA LEU A 247 18.18 15.64 -18.48
C LEU A 247 17.64 14.58 -19.45
N ALA A 248 18.52 13.79 -20.07
CA ALA A 248 18.14 12.68 -20.94
C ALA A 248 17.33 11.62 -20.19
N LEU A 249 17.79 11.22 -18.99
CA LEU A 249 17.06 10.27 -18.15
C LEU A 249 15.72 10.83 -17.69
N ALA A 250 15.66 12.08 -17.26
CA ALA A 250 14.40 12.73 -16.88
C ALA A 250 13.41 12.76 -18.06
N THR A 251 13.90 13.06 -19.27
CA THR A 251 13.11 13.05 -20.50
C THR A 251 12.60 11.64 -20.82
N LEU A 252 13.46 10.62 -20.70
CA LEU A 252 13.06 9.22 -20.87
C LEU A 252 11.99 8.81 -19.85
N VAL A 253 12.15 9.19 -18.57
CA VAL A 253 11.15 8.90 -17.54
C VAL A 253 9.82 9.58 -17.86
N ILE A 254 9.83 10.87 -18.23
CA ILE A 254 8.62 11.60 -18.64
C ILE A 254 7.97 10.92 -19.85
N PHE A 255 8.76 10.58 -20.87
CA PHE A 255 8.29 9.89 -22.07
C PHE A 255 7.65 8.54 -21.73
N LEU A 256 8.29 7.72 -20.90
CA LEU A 256 7.75 6.45 -20.43
C LEU A 256 6.48 6.64 -19.60
N LEU A 257 6.39 7.70 -18.78
CA LEU A 257 5.19 8.02 -18.01
C LEU A 257 4.03 8.51 -18.89
N VAL A 258 4.32 9.21 -19.98
CA VAL A 258 3.32 9.68 -20.97
C VAL A 258 2.84 8.53 -21.84
N LEU A 259 3.75 7.68 -22.33
CA LEU A 259 3.43 6.48 -23.11
C LEU A 259 2.82 5.35 -22.28
N SER A 260 3.01 5.38 -20.95
CA SER A 260 2.36 4.42 -20.07
C SER A 260 0.84 4.54 -20.26
N PRO A 261 0.15 3.47 -20.71
CA PRO A 261 -1.28 3.50 -21.04
C PRO A 261 -2.20 3.76 -19.83
N THR A 262 -1.63 4.04 -18.65
CA THR A 262 -2.31 4.43 -17.42
C THR A 262 -2.86 5.86 -17.45
N LYS A 263 -2.20 6.80 -18.14
CA LYS A 263 -2.63 8.22 -18.13
C LYS A 263 -3.70 8.55 -19.17
N ALA A 264 -3.64 7.97 -20.37
CA ALA A 264 -4.46 8.42 -21.50
C ALA A 264 -5.93 7.91 -21.49
N ARG A 265 -6.29 6.92 -20.65
CA ARG A 265 -7.67 6.39 -20.56
C ARG A 265 -8.17 6.13 -19.13
N GLY A 266 -7.30 6.28 -18.13
CA GLY A 266 -7.69 6.27 -16.72
C GLY A 266 -8.19 7.61 -16.20
N ALA A 267 -7.91 8.73 -16.90
CA ALA A 267 -8.30 10.07 -16.47
C ALA A 267 -9.81 10.23 -16.21
N GLU A 268 -10.68 9.56 -16.98
CA GLU A 268 -12.14 9.54 -16.75
C GLU A 268 -12.53 8.87 -15.42
N ALA A 269 -11.73 7.91 -14.95
CA ALA A 269 -11.97 7.27 -13.64
C ALA A 269 -11.73 8.20 -12.46
N GLY A 270 -10.85 9.19 -12.65
CA GLY A 270 -10.59 10.23 -11.68
C GLY A 270 -11.80 11.09 -11.35
N GLU A 271 -12.63 11.38 -12.34
CA GLU A 271 -13.76 12.30 -12.20
C GLU A 271 -14.89 11.77 -11.31
N TYR A 272 -14.97 10.45 -11.14
CA TYR A 272 -16.01 9.82 -10.33
C TYR A 272 -15.50 9.25 -9.00
N VAL A 273 -14.22 9.41 -8.68
CA VAL A 273 -13.64 8.97 -7.41
C VAL A 273 -13.49 10.16 -6.47
N VAL A 274 -14.06 10.03 -5.27
CA VAL A 274 -14.12 11.09 -4.27
C VAL A 274 -13.29 10.74 -3.06
N HIS A 275 -12.82 11.76 -2.33
CA HIS A 275 -12.25 11.56 -1.00
C HIS A 275 -13.37 11.49 0.03
N LEU A 276 -13.23 10.59 0.99
CA LEU A 276 -14.17 10.43 2.10
C LEU A 276 -13.42 10.66 3.41
N SER A 277 -13.91 11.62 4.18
CA SER A 277 -13.46 11.88 5.55
C SER A 277 -14.54 11.48 6.54
N THR A 278 -14.15 10.76 7.59
CA THR A 278 -15.06 10.24 8.59
C THR A 278 -14.52 10.49 10.00
N SER A 279 -15.41 10.76 10.94
CA SER A 279 -15.03 10.93 12.35
C SER A 279 -16.01 10.21 13.28
N PRO A 280 -15.53 9.35 14.20
CA PRO A 280 -16.36 8.79 15.24
C PRO A 280 -16.56 9.83 16.36
N LEU A 281 -17.78 9.90 16.90
CA LEU A 281 -18.02 10.57 18.18
C LEU A 281 -17.63 9.59 19.30
N ARG A 282 -16.41 9.74 19.83
CA ARG A 282 -15.98 9.06 21.06
C ARG A 282 -16.15 10.02 22.25
N PRO A 283 -16.62 9.57 23.43
CA PRO A 283 -16.69 10.42 24.62
C PRO A 283 -15.33 11.04 24.99
N GLU A 284 -14.22 10.32 24.74
CA GLU A 284 -12.87 10.84 24.96
C GLU A 284 -12.46 11.91 23.94
N ALA A 285 -13.15 12.02 22.80
CA ALA A 285 -12.87 13.02 21.77
C ALA A 285 -13.32 14.44 22.16
N LEU A 286 -14.14 14.59 23.20
CA LEU A 286 -14.43 15.90 23.82
C LEU A 286 -13.21 16.49 24.54
N LEU A 287 -12.28 15.64 24.98
CA LEU A 287 -11.07 16.03 25.72
C LEU A 287 -9.79 15.93 24.85
N ALA A 288 -9.89 15.36 23.64
CA ALA A 288 -8.79 15.26 22.70
C ALA A 288 -8.75 16.49 21.77
N PRO A 289 -7.58 17.10 21.49
CA PRO A 289 -7.50 18.30 20.66
C PRO A 289 -8.00 18.14 19.21
N VAL A 290 -8.04 16.90 18.69
CA VAL A 290 -8.54 16.54 17.36
C VAL A 290 -9.17 15.14 17.41
N PRO A 291 -10.44 14.94 17.01
CA PRO A 291 -11.02 13.61 16.95
C PRO A 291 -10.32 12.77 15.86
N PRO A 292 -10.10 11.46 16.08
CA PRO A 292 -9.42 10.61 15.10
C PRO A 292 -10.19 10.59 13.78
N LEU A 293 -9.60 11.16 12.73
CA LEU A 293 -10.14 11.14 11.37
C LEU A 293 -9.77 9.82 10.71
N SER A 294 -10.77 9.08 10.23
CA SER A 294 -10.56 7.94 9.35
C SER A 294 -10.88 8.37 7.93
N GLU A 295 -9.93 8.15 7.03
CA GLU A 295 -10.01 8.59 5.65
C GLU A 295 -10.07 7.42 4.67
N GLY A 296 -10.72 7.66 3.54
CA GLY A 296 -10.80 6.71 2.45
C GLY A 296 -11.29 7.36 1.17
N SER A 297 -11.85 6.52 0.31
CA SER A 297 -12.38 6.92 -0.98
C SER A 297 -13.83 6.51 -1.12
N GLY A 298 -14.52 7.16 -2.06
CA GLY A 298 -15.84 6.76 -2.51
C GLY A 298 -15.95 6.87 -4.03
N ILE A 299 -17.08 6.44 -4.57
CA ILE A 299 -17.36 6.45 -6.00
C ILE A 299 -18.72 7.12 -6.22
N ILE A 300 -18.76 8.14 -7.06
CA ILE A 300 -20.00 8.79 -7.50
C ILE A 300 -20.80 7.77 -8.32
N TRP A 301 -21.93 7.33 -7.79
CA TRP A 301 -22.74 6.30 -8.43
C TRP A 301 -23.71 6.88 -9.47
N ASP A 302 -24.34 8.01 -9.17
CA ASP A 302 -25.32 8.67 -10.02
C ASP A 302 -25.36 10.19 -9.81
N ARG A 303 -26.12 10.88 -10.68
CA ARG A 303 -26.31 12.34 -10.62
C ARG A 303 -27.29 12.78 -9.53
N LYS A 304 -27.87 11.86 -8.76
CA LYS A 304 -28.74 12.19 -7.61
C LYS A 304 -27.92 12.41 -6.33
N GLY A 305 -26.60 12.22 -6.39
CA GLY A 305 -25.70 12.41 -5.25
C GLY A 305 -25.45 11.14 -4.44
N HIS A 306 -25.74 9.95 -4.97
CA HIS A 306 -25.38 8.71 -4.29
C HIS A 306 -23.89 8.40 -4.46
N ILE A 307 -23.20 8.17 -3.36
CA ILE A 307 -21.79 7.76 -3.30
C ILE A 307 -21.73 6.35 -2.73
N ILE A 308 -21.07 5.42 -3.41
CA ILE A 308 -20.76 4.11 -2.81
C ILE A 308 -19.38 4.13 -2.17
N THR A 309 -19.22 3.41 -1.06
CA THR A 309 -17.95 3.25 -0.37
C THR A 309 -17.93 1.94 0.42
N SER A 310 -16.80 1.64 1.05
CA SER A 310 -16.63 0.50 1.95
C SER A 310 -17.38 0.74 3.27
N TYR A 311 -18.21 -0.22 3.70
CA TYR A 311 -18.88 -0.16 5.01
C TYR A 311 -17.88 -0.10 6.16
N TYR A 312 -16.76 -0.81 6.04
CA TYR A 312 -15.66 -0.79 7.00
C TYR A 312 -15.22 0.62 7.36
N LEU A 313 -15.17 1.54 6.39
CA LEU A 313 -14.79 2.94 6.61
C LEU A 313 -15.82 3.72 7.43
N VAL A 314 -17.11 3.44 7.24
CA VAL A 314 -18.19 4.29 7.76
C VAL A 314 -18.92 3.69 8.97
N ARG A 315 -18.58 2.46 9.37
CA ARG A 315 -19.30 1.70 10.42
C ARG A 315 -19.35 2.39 11.79
N GLU A 316 -18.33 3.16 12.15
CA GLU A 316 -18.26 3.90 13.42
C GLU A 316 -18.51 5.40 13.26
N SER A 317 -18.69 5.89 12.04
CA SER A 317 -18.72 7.32 11.76
C SER A 317 -20.04 7.99 12.17
N ARG A 318 -19.94 9.16 12.83
CA ARG A 318 -21.09 10.06 13.04
C ARG A 318 -21.05 11.29 12.13
N PHE A 319 -19.86 11.68 11.67
CA PHE A 319 -19.68 12.75 10.70
C PHE A 319 -19.07 12.20 9.42
N LEU A 320 -19.73 12.44 8.29
CA LEU A 320 -19.29 12.01 6.97
C LEU A 320 -19.20 13.24 6.08
N GLU A 321 -18.04 13.44 5.47
CA GLU A 321 -17.79 14.50 4.49
C GLU A 321 -17.21 13.86 3.22
N VAL A 322 -17.73 14.27 2.07
CA VAL A 322 -17.24 13.87 0.76
C VAL A 322 -16.60 15.07 0.08
N THR A 323 -15.36 14.92 -0.37
CA THR A 323 -14.68 15.92 -1.20
C THR A 323 -14.67 15.43 -2.65
N LEU A 324 -15.30 16.19 -3.54
CA LEU A 324 -15.34 15.92 -4.98
C LEU A 324 -13.98 16.22 -5.65
N PRO A 325 -13.73 15.75 -6.89
CA PRO A 325 -12.47 16.02 -7.60
C PRO A 325 -12.18 17.50 -7.86
N ASP A 326 -13.22 18.34 -7.89
CA ASP A 326 -13.09 19.80 -7.98
C ASP A 326 -12.66 20.47 -6.66
N GLY A 327 -12.46 19.69 -5.60
CA GLY A 327 -12.11 20.14 -4.26
C GLY A 327 -13.30 20.57 -3.39
N SER A 328 -14.53 20.57 -3.93
CA SER A 328 -15.71 20.96 -3.16
C SER A 328 -16.08 19.90 -2.13
N LYS A 329 -16.43 20.35 -0.92
CA LYS A 329 -16.74 19.51 0.24
C LYS A 329 -18.24 19.50 0.52
N TRP A 330 -18.78 18.32 0.78
CA TRP A 330 -20.21 18.11 0.97
C TRP A 330 -20.47 17.20 2.17
N PRO A 331 -21.29 17.63 3.14
CA PRO A 331 -21.80 16.74 4.17
C PRO A 331 -22.55 15.57 3.53
N ALA A 332 -22.28 14.36 4.04
CA ALA A 332 -22.87 13.13 3.56
C ALA A 332 -23.74 12.49 4.62
N ARG A 333 -24.87 11.91 4.20
CA ARG A 333 -25.74 11.10 5.07
C ARG A 333 -25.66 9.63 4.65
N MET A 334 -25.68 8.73 5.63
CA MET A 334 -25.77 7.30 5.35
C MET A 334 -27.19 6.95 4.89
N VAL A 335 -27.31 6.44 3.66
CA VAL A 335 -28.59 6.00 3.07
C VAL A 335 -28.87 4.55 3.44
N GLY A 336 -27.86 3.69 3.27
CA GLY A 336 -27.96 2.28 3.57
C GLY A 336 -26.59 1.60 3.57
N TYR A 337 -26.51 0.42 4.18
CA TYR A 337 -25.27 -0.35 4.21
C TYR A 337 -25.54 -1.85 4.32
N ASP A 338 -24.51 -2.62 4.00
CA ASP A 338 -24.50 -4.06 4.11
C ASP A 338 -23.12 -4.58 4.56
N PRO A 339 -23.00 -5.12 5.79
CA PRO A 339 -21.74 -5.65 6.30
C PRO A 339 -21.21 -6.88 5.54
N GLU A 340 -22.09 -7.74 5.00
CA GLU A 340 -21.70 -8.99 4.31
C GLU A 340 -21.09 -8.76 2.92
N THR A 341 -21.25 -7.57 2.36
CA THR A 341 -20.62 -7.17 1.09
C THR A 341 -19.69 -5.97 1.25
N ASP A 342 -19.44 -5.55 2.49
CA ASP A 342 -18.68 -4.34 2.79
C ASP A 342 -19.14 -3.09 2.01
N LEU A 343 -20.44 -2.96 1.74
CA LEU A 343 -20.98 -1.88 0.90
C LEU A 343 -21.74 -0.87 1.74
N ALA A 344 -21.46 0.41 1.56
CA ALA A 344 -22.25 1.50 2.09
C ALA A 344 -22.63 2.49 0.98
N VAL A 345 -23.82 3.07 1.11
CA VAL A 345 -24.34 4.11 0.24
C VAL A 345 -24.53 5.36 1.05
N LEU A 346 -23.89 6.44 0.60
CA LEU A 346 -24.03 7.77 1.14
C LEU A 346 -24.82 8.64 0.17
N ALA A 347 -25.43 9.70 0.66
CA ALA A 347 -26.03 10.75 -0.16
C ALA A 347 -25.45 12.11 0.19
N ILE A 348 -25.13 12.89 -0.84
CA ILE A 348 -24.70 14.29 -0.75
C ILE A 348 -25.67 15.17 -1.54
N ASN A 349 -25.79 16.44 -1.14
CA ASN A 349 -26.66 17.41 -1.80
C ASN A 349 -25.88 18.33 -2.76
N ALA A 350 -25.08 17.76 -3.65
CA ALA A 350 -24.32 18.51 -4.66
C ALA A 350 -25.12 18.69 -5.97
N PRO A 351 -24.94 19.80 -6.72
CA PRO A 351 -25.56 19.98 -8.02
C PRO A 351 -25.18 18.88 -9.02
N ALA A 352 -26.16 18.40 -9.80
CA ALA A 352 -25.95 17.33 -10.77
C ALA A 352 -24.87 17.62 -11.84
N SER A 353 -24.57 18.90 -12.09
CA SER A 353 -23.49 19.34 -13.00
C SER A 353 -22.09 19.09 -12.45
N ARG A 354 -21.92 18.94 -11.13
CA ARG A 354 -20.65 18.63 -10.46
C ARG A 354 -20.43 17.14 -10.22
N LEU A 355 -21.41 16.30 -10.58
CA LEU A 355 -21.38 14.87 -10.37
C LEU A 355 -21.10 14.17 -11.70
N SER A 356 -19.90 13.60 -11.83
CA SER A 356 -19.55 12.66 -12.90
C SER A 356 -19.77 11.23 -12.39
N PRO A 357 -20.82 10.51 -12.80
CA PRO A 357 -21.07 9.16 -12.31
C PRO A 357 -20.12 8.14 -12.94
N ALA A 358 -19.79 7.10 -12.17
CA ALA A 358 -18.95 6.03 -12.65
C ALA A 358 -19.52 5.31 -13.87
N ILE A 359 -18.69 5.19 -14.91
CA ILE A 359 -18.93 4.33 -16.06
C ILE A 359 -18.81 2.89 -15.60
N LYS A 360 -19.93 2.16 -15.45
CA LYS A 360 -19.88 0.78 -14.93
C LYS A 360 -19.61 -0.22 -16.04
N ALA A 361 -18.64 -1.10 -15.83
CA ALA A 361 -18.32 -2.15 -16.78
C ALA A 361 -19.54 -3.05 -17.09
N LYS A 362 -19.69 -3.43 -18.36
CA LYS A 362 -20.74 -4.33 -18.86
C LYS A 362 -20.36 -5.81 -18.73
N ARG A 363 -19.06 -6.10 -18.64
CA ARG A 363 -18.52 -7.46 -18.50
C ARG A 363 -17.70 -7.58 -17.23
N ARG A 364 -17.63 -8.78 -16.69
CA ARG A 364 -16.67 -9.14 -15.65
C ARG A 364 -15.23 -9.08 -16.20
N PRO A 365 -14.23 -8.63 -15.42
CA PRO A 365 -12.84 -8.71 -15.85
C PRO A 365 -12.38 -10.18 -15.92
N ARG A 366 -11.33 -10.48 -16.70
CA ARG A 366 -10.78 -11.84 -16.83
C ARG A 366 -9.62 -12.04 -15.87
N ARG A 367 -9.36 -13.30 -15.47
CA ARG A 367 -8.12 -13.64 -14.74
C ARG A 367 -6.90 -13.24 -15.57
N GLY A 368 -5.91 -12.63 -14.94
CA GLY A 368 -4.73 -12.02 -15.57
C GLY A 368 -4.97 -10.66 -16.21
N GLU A 369 -6.22 -10.19 -16.30
CA GLU A 369 -6.52 -8.85 -16.82
C GLU A 369 -6.00 -7.78 -15.86
N TRP A 370 -5.35 -6.76 -16.43
CA TRP A 370 -4.91 -5.59 -15.68
C TRP A 370 -6.08 -4.69 -15.32
N VAL A 371 -6.12 -4.30 -14.06
CA VAL A 371 -7.04 -3.33 -13.49
C VAL A 371 -6.26 -2.28 -12.70
N PHE A 372 -6.88 -1.13 -12.50
CA PHE A 372 -6.26 -0.01 -11.80
C PHE A 372 -7.12 0.44 -10.63
N TYR A 373 -6.52 0.58 -9.46
CA TYR A 373 -7.15 1.19 -8.30
C TYR A 373 -7.06 2.70 -8.44
N TRP A 374 -8.17 3.38 -8.20
CA TRP A 374 -8.27 4.82 -8.08
C TRP A 374 -8.78 5.13 -6.69
N GLY A 375 -7.99 5.90 -5.95
CA GLY A 375 -8.35 6.45 -4.66
C GLY A 375 -8.00 7.92 -4.60
N ASN A 376 -8.53 8.62 -3.61
CA ASN A 376 -8.15 9.99 -3.30
C ASN A 376 -7.67 10.05 -1.84
N PRO A 377 -6.47 9.52 -1.55
CA PRO A 377 -5.93 9.53 -0.19
C PRO A 377 -5.67 10.98 0.25
N TRP A 378 -6.05 11.33 1.49
CA TRP A 378 -5.80 12.65 2.10
C TRP A 378 -6.44 13.86 1.40
N GLY A 379 -7.29 13.65 0.39
CA GLY A 379 -7.93 14.73 -0.36
C GLY A 379 -6.95 15.60 -1.17
N GLN A 380 -5.69 15.18 -1.30
CA GLN A 380 -4.63 15.94 -1.99
C GLN A 380 -4.53 15.59 -3.49
N GLY A 381 -5.40 14.71 -3.98
CA GLY A 381 -5.48 14.34 -5.39
C GLY A 381 -5.61 12.85 -5.62
N LEU A 382 -5.98 12.50 -6.85
CA LEU A 382 -6.20 11.12 -7.26
C LEU A 382 -4.87 10.35 -7.31
N ALA A 383 -4.83 9.23 -6.62
CA ALA A 383 -3.73 8.29 -6.64
C ALA A 383 -4.16 7.02 -7.40
N VAL A 384 -3.22 6.43 -8.14
CA VAL A 384 -3.48 5.26 -8.99
C VAL A 384 -2.51 4.13 -8.65
N GLY A 385 -3.05 2.93 -8.42
CA GLY A 385 -2.29 1.69 -8.30
C GLY A 385 -2.65 0.71 -9.41
N GLY A 386 -1.75 -0.21 -9.76
CA GLY A 386 -2.01 -1.26 -10.75
C GLY A 386 -2.01 -2.65 -10.14
N ALA A 387 -2.93 -3.51 -10.58
CA ALA A 387 -2.94 -4.94 -10.26
C ALA A 387 -3.50 -5.77 -11.40
N GLN A 388 -3.27 -7.08 -11.33
CA GLN A 388 -3.98 -8.05 -12.15
C GLN A 388 -5.06 -8.75 -11.34
N VAL A 389 -6.14 -9.13 -12.01
CA VAL A 389 -7.16 -10.01 -11.43
C VAL A 389 -6.58 -11.41 -11.25
N ARG A 390 -6.43 -11.84 -9.99
CA ARG A 390 -5.96 -13.20 -9.65
C ARG A 390 -7.08 -14.22 -9.74
N ASP A 391 -8.24 -13.89 -9.17
CA ASP A 391 -9.36 -14.83 -9.08
C ASP A 391 -10.69 -14.12 -8.79
N PHE A 392 -11.78 -14.86 -8.92
CA PHE A 392 -13.11 -14.45 -8.46
C PHE A 392 -13.62 -15.43 -7.42
N ARG A 393 -13.74 -14.97 -6.19
CA ARG A 393 -14.25 -15.77 -5.09
C ARG A 393 -15.70 -15.41 -4.85
N ARG A 394 -16.54 -16.44 -4.75
CA ARG A 394 -17.96 -16.24 -4.41
C ARG A 394 -18.11 -15.65 -3.01
N GLU A 395 -17.27 -16.10 -2.09
CA GLU A 395 -17.26 -15.66 -0.70
C GLU A 395 -15.88 -15.87 -0.10
N ILE A 396 -15.49 -14.99 0.82
CA ILE A 396 -14.36 -15.14 1.71
C ILE A 396 -14.93 -15.09 3.12
N VAL A 397 -14.75 -16.17 3.88
CA VAL A 397 -15.22 -16.30 5.26
C VAL A 397 -14.00 -16.38 6.16
N THR A 398 -13.97 -15.54 7.19
CA THR A 398 -13.07 -15.64 8.34
C THR A 398 -13.89 -15.74 9.62
N GLU A 399 -13.24 -16.00 10.75
CA GLU A 399 -13.92 -16.02 12.06
C GLU A 399 -14.59 -14.67 12.41
N LEU A 400 -14.12 -13.57 11.84
CA LEU A 400 -14.52 -12.21 12.20
C LEU A 400 -15.43 -11.54 11.14
N ALA A 401 -15.39 -11.99 9.88
CA ALA A 401 -16.16 -11.38 8.81
C ALA A 401 -16.41 -12.35 7.64
N SER A 402 -17.52 -12.15 6.93
CA SER A 402 -17.75 -12.76 5.62
C SER A 402 -17.91 -11.67 4.57
N LEU A 403 -17.32 -11.87 3.40
CA LEU A 403 -17.43 -11.00 2.25
C LEU A 403 -17.82 -11.79 1.01
N ARG A 404 -18.94 -11.41 0.39
CA ARG A 404 -19.45 -12.04 -0.83
C ARG A 404 -19.04 -11.29 -2.09
N GLY A 405 -18.89 -12.01 -3.19
CA GLY A 405 -18.67 -11.49 -4.56
C GLY A 405 -17.35 -10.73 -4.72
N VAL A 406 -16.26 -11.44 -4.41
CA VAL A 406 -14.93 -10.85 -4.26
C VAL A 406 -14.09 -11.04 -5.53
N VAL A 407 -13.45 -9.97 -5.96
CA VAL A 407 -12.38 -9.97 -6.94
C VAL A 407 -11.06 -9.95 -6.17
N GLU A 408 -10.23 -10.98 -6.36
CA GLU A 408 -8.89 -11.05 -5.79
C GLU A 408 -7.88 -10.43 -6.76
N LEU A 409 -6.97 -9.63 -6.23
CA LEU A 409 -6.06 -8.80 -7.00
C LEU A 409 -4.61 -9.05 -6.59
N SER A 410 -3.69 -8.89 -7.56
CA SER A 410 -2.28 -9.25 -7.41
C SER A 410 -1.42 -8.29 -6.59
N ALA A 411 -2.02 -7.22 -6.08
CA ALA A 411 -1.35 -6.22 -5.25
C ALA A 411 -2.31 -5.76 -4.15
N PRO A 412 -1.81 -5.47 -2.94
CA PRO A 412 -2.64 -5.03 -1.84
C PRO A 412 -3.29 -3.67 -2.12
N VAL A 413 -4.46 -3.43 -1.51
CA VAL A 413 -5.12 -2.12 -1.52
C VAL A 413 -4.34 -1.16 -0.61
N PRO A 414 -3.79 -0.05 -1.13
CA PRO A 414 -3.02 0.90 -0.33
C PRO A 414 -3.90 1.67 0.69
N PRO A 415 -3.31 2.31 1.71
CA PRO A 415 -4.04 3.22 2.60
C PRO A 415 -4.75 4.32 1.80
N GLY A 416 -5.95 4.71 2.21
CA GLY A 416 -6.75 5.75 1.55
C GLY A 416 -7.48 5.33 0.26
N PHE A 417 -7.16 4.16 -0.31
CA PHE A 417 -7.86 3.59 -1.48
C PHE A 417 -9.09 2.77 -1.11
N CYS A 418 -9.33 2.56 0.18
CA CYS A 418 -10.49 1.83 0.65
C CYS A 418 -11.79 2.49 0.17
N GLY A 419 -12.75 1.72 -0.33
CA GLY A 419 -13.97 2.27 -0.94
C GLY A 419 -13.78 2.94 -2.32
N GLY A 420 -12.54 3.00 -2.83
CA GLY A 420 -12.19 3.57 -4.13
C GLY A 420 -12.49 2.63 -5.30
N ALA A 421 -12.36 3.14 -6.52
CA ALA A 421 -12.71 2.42 -7.74
C ALA A 421 -11.60 1.48 -8.18
N VAL A 422 -11.97 0.29 -8.65
CA VAL A 422 -11.11 -0.61 -9.44
C VAL A 422 -11.65 -0.61 -10.85
N VAL A 423 -10.83 -0.24 -11.83
CA VAL A 423 -11.28 0.05 -13.20
C VAL A 423 -10.52 -0.77 -14.24
N ASP A 424 -11.17 -1.06 -15.36
CA ASP A 424 -10.52 -1.66 -16.53
C ASP A 424 -9.65 -0.61 -17.29
N ARG A 425 -8.96 -1.05 -18.35
CA ARG A 425 -8.11 -0.17 -19.18
C ARG A 425 -8.86 0.96 -19.90
N ARG A 426 -10.18 0.95 -19.89
CA ARG A 426 -11.05 2.00 -20.48
C ARG A 426 -11.63 2.92 -19.41
N GLY A 427 -11.18 2.81 -18.16
CA GLY A 427 -11.74 3.60 -17.06
C GLY A 427 -13.14 3.15 -16.64
N ALA A 428 -13.59 1.96 -17.05
CA ALA A 428 -14.88 1.45 -16.58
C ALA A 428 -14.74 0.74 -15.23
N LEU A 429 -15.56 1.12 -14.26
CA LEU A 429 -15.64 0.51 -12.93
C LEU A 429 -15.97 -0.98 -13.03
N VAL A 430 -15.04 -1.83 -12.59
CA VAL A 430 -15.20 -3.29 -12.52
C VAL A 430 -15.43 -3.78 -11.09
N ALA A 431 -14.90 -3.09 -10.08
CA ALA A 431 -15.07 -3.43 -8.67
C ALA A 431 -14.80 -2.21 -7.76
N MET A 432 -15.15 -2.30 -6.49
CA MET A 432 -14.84 -1.31 -5.44
C MET A 432 -13.83 -1.92 -4.46
N ALA A 433 -12.73 -1.23 -4.18
CA ALA A 433 -11.70 -1.75 -3.26
C ALA A 433 -12.22 -1.86 -1.82
N THR A 434 -11.89 -2.95 -1.13
CA THR A 434 -12.26 -3.19 0.28
C THR A 434 -11.03 -3.42 1.14
N CYS A 435 -11.12 -3.03 2.40
CA CYS A 435 -10.10 -3.27 3.44
C CYS A 435 -10.64 -4.06 4.61
N LEU A 436 -11.79 -4.74 4.43
CA LEU A 436 -12.44 -5.53 5.47
C LEU A 436 -11.53 -6.61 6.06
N PHE A 437 -10.54 -7.10 5.29
CA PHE A 437 -9.56 -8.10 5.72
C PHE A 437 -8.13 -7.55 5.67
N PRO A 438 -7.62 -6.98 6.77
CA PRO A 438 -6.24 -6.52 6.89
C PRO A 438 -5.19 -7.62 6.63
N GLU A 439 -5.53 -8.88 6.88
CA GLU A 439 -4.69 -10.06 6.62
C GLU A 439 -4.38 -10.22 5.13
N ALA A 440 -5.36 -9.93 4.26
CA ALA A 440 -5.18 -9.99 2.81
C ALA A 440 -4.07 -9.03 2.36
N ARG A 441 -4.06 -7.81 2.92
CA ARG A 441 -3.02 -6.83 2.68
C ARG A 441 -1.65 -7.30 3.18
N ARG A 442 -1.57 -7.90 4.37
CA ARG A 442 -0.32 -8.49 4.92
C ARG A 442 0.20 -9.62 4.04
N ALA A 443 -0.69 -10.40 3.44
CA ALA A 443 -0.36 -11.46 2.47
C ALA A 443 -0.02 -10.93 1.06
N GLY A 444 0.00 -9.60 0.86
CA GLY A 444 0.34 -8.98 -0.42
C GLY A 444 -0.74 -9.10 -1.50
N ILE A 445 -2.00 -9.35 -1.12
CA ILE A 445 -3.13 -9.43 -2.04
C ILE A 445 -4.16 -8.32 -1.78
N GLY A 446 -4.85 -7.90 -2.84
CA GLY A 446 -5.93 -6.93 -2.77
C GLY A 446 -7.28 -7.63 -2.92
N LEU A 447 -8.31 -7.11 -2.25
CA LEU A 447 -9.68 -7.58 -2.39
C LEU A 447 -10.58 -6.42 -2.83
N ALA A 448 -11.55 -6.72 -3.69
CA ALA A 448 -12.52 -5.75 -4.17
C ALA A 448 -13.91 -6.40 -4.34
N VAL A 449 -14.97 -5.62 -4.20
CA VAL A 449 -16.36 -6.03 -4.35
C VAL A 449 -16.79 -5.79 -5.79
N GLU A 450 -17.28 -6.81 -6.48
CA GLU A 450 -17.58 -6.71 -7.91
C GLU A 450 -18.70 -5.70 -8.23
N VAL A 451 -18.53 -4.91 -9.31
CA VAL A 451 -19.54 -3.93 -9.74
C VAL A 451 -20.89 -4.57 -10.07
N ALA A 452 -20.91 -5.80 -10.57
CA ALA A 452 -22.15 -6.52 -10.89
C ALA A 452 -22.97 -6.81 -9.62
N GLN A 453 -22.30 -7.18 -8.53
CA GLN A 453 -22.94 -7.36 -7.23
C GLN A 453 -23.43 -6.03 -6.67
N ILE A 454 -22.63 -4.97 -6.76
CA ILE A 454 -23.03 -3.63 -6.33
C ILE A 454 -24.30 -3.19 -7.08
N LYS A 455 -24.33 -3.34 -8.41
CA LYS A 455 -25.53 -3.04 -9.24
C LYS A 455 -26.78 -3.79 -8.77
N ALA A 456 -26.64 -5.06 -8.40
CA ALA A 456 -27.76 -5.88 -7.97
C ALA A 456 -28.31 -5.48 -6.58
N LEU A 457 -27.43 -5.01 -5.69
CA LEU A 457 -27.76 -4.72 -4.29
C LEU A 457 -28.15 -3.26 -4.06
N LEU A 458 -27.59 -2.33 -4.82
CA LEU A 458 -27.75 -0.90 -4.58
C LEU A 458 -29.21 -0.41 -4.52
N PRO A 459 -30.13 -0.85 -5.41
CA PRO A 459 -31.52 -0.40 -5.35
C PRO A 459 -32.17 -0.64 -3.98
N GLN A 460 -31.92 -1.79 -3.37
CA GLN A 460 -32.44 -2.11 -2.04
C GLN A 460 -31.80 -1.24 -0.94
N LEU A 461 -30.50 -0.95 -1.04
CA LEU A 461 -29.83 -0.04 -0.09
C LEU A 461 -30.37 1.38 -0.19
N VAL A 462 -30.67 1.86 -1.40
CA VAL A 462 -31.22 3.20 -1.61
C VAL A 462 -32.67 3.30 -1.12
N GLU A 463 -33.48 2.28 -1.39
CA GLU A 463 -34.92 2.28 -1.07
C GLU A 463 -35.20 1.94 0.41
N LYS A 464 -34.57 0.89 0.93
CA LYS A 464 -34.85 0.33 2.27
C LYS A 464 -33.79 0.68 3.31
N GLY A 465 -32.58 1.06 2.87
CA GLY A 465 -31.44 1.27 3.74
C GLY A 465 -30.69 -0.01 4.15
N TYR A 466 -31.11 -1.19 3.69
CA TYR A 466 -30.50 -2.48 4.00
C TYR A 466 -30.86 -3.53 2.94
N ILE A 467 -30.13 -4.64 2.92
CA ILE A 467 -30.42 -5.79 2.06
C ILE A 467 -31.28 -6.81 2.81
N GLU A 468 -32.42 -7.18 2.21
CA GLU A 468 -33.28 -8.22 2.75
C GLU A 468 -32.75 -9.61 2.35
N ARG A 469 -32.40 -10.41 3.36
CA ARG A 469 -31.97 -11.80 3.18
C ARG A 469 -32.93 -12.74 3.88
N ALA A 470 -33.27 -13.84 3.22
CA ALA A 470 -33.98 -14.91 3.88
C ALA A 470 -33.12 -15.52 5.01
N TRP A 471 -33.77 -15.85 6.12
CA TRP A 471 -33.11 -16.33 7.32
C TRP A 471 -33.86 -17.51 7.91
N LEU A 472 -33.13 -18.62 8.07
CA LEU A 472 -33.60 -19.81 8.74
C LEU A 472 -33.31 -19.77 10.26
N GLY A 473 -32.18 -19.14 10.63
CA GLY A 473 -31.73 -18.99 12.02
C GLY A 473 -31.11 -20.25 12.64
N VAL A 474 -30.27 -20.93 11.87
CA VAL A 474 -29.41 -22.02 12.35
C VAL A 474 -27.94 -21.66 12.16
N LEU A 475 -27.08 -22.15 13.05
CA LEU A 475 -25.65 -22.25 12.84
C LEU A 475 -25.31 -23.74 12.66
N ALA A 476 -24.60 -24.05 11.59
CA ALA A 476 -24.29 -25.43 11.21
C ALA A 476 -22.81 -25.59 10.85
N GLN A 477 -22.31 -26.80 11.05
CA GLN A 477 -20.99 -27.26 10.61
C GLN A 477 -21.15 -28.44 9.65
N ASP A 478 -20.10 -28.77 8.92
CA ASP A 478 -20.11 -29.93 8.04
C ASP A 478 -20.18 -31.23 8.85
N LEU A 479 -21.01 -32.17 8.40
CA LEU A 479 -21.01 -33.52 8.96
C LEU A 479 -19.73 -34.25 8.54
N ILE A 480 -18.91 -34.63 9.51
CA ILE A 480 -17.68 -35.41 9.28
C ILE A 480 -18.07 -36.86 8.95
N PRO A 481 -17.72 -37.42 7.78
CA PRO A 481 -18.14 -38.78 7.38
C PRO A 481 -17.72 -39.88 8.35
N ALA A 482 -16.50 -39.78 8.90
CA ALA A 482 -16.00 -40.76 9.88
C ALA A 482 -16.78 -40.72 11.20
N PHE A 483 -17.12 -39.51 11.67
CA PHE A 483 -17.97 -39.33 12.85
C PHE A 483 -19.36 -39.91 12.60
N ALA A 484 -19.93 -39.66 11.42
CA ALA A 484 -21.25 -40.16 11.06
C ALA A 484 -21.32 -41.69 11.04
N ARG A 485 -20.28 -42.36 10.50
CA ARG A 485 -20.14 -43.82 10.55
C ARG A 485 -20.00 -44.35 11.98
N ALA A 486 -19.16 -43.71 12.80
CA ALA A 486 -18.97 -44.10 14.20
C ALA A 486 -20.27 -44.01 15.02
N GLN A 487 -21.13 -43.04 14.71
CA GLN A 487 -22.44 -42.87 15.34
C GLN A 487 -23.55 -43.73 14.70
N GLY A 488 -23.22 -44.53 13.67
CA GLY A 488 -24.16 -45.37 12.93
C GLY A 488 -25.29 -44.56 12.28
N LEU A 489 -24.99 -43.35 11.81
CA LEU A 489 -25.96 -42.50 11.12
C LEU A 489 -26.21 -43.03 9.69
N PRO A 490 -27.45 -42.88 9.17
CA PRO A 490 -27.82 -43.35 7.83
C PRO A 490 -27.34 -42.43 6.69
N LEU A 491 -26.45 -41.48 6.98
CA LEU A 491 -25.92 -40.48 6.05
C LEU A 491 -24.48 -40.13 6.44
N ASP A 492 -23.66 -39.81 5.45
CA ASP A 492 -22.24 -39.46 5.62
C ASP A 492 -21.93 -37.99 5.32
N ARG A 493 -22.93 -37.21 4.93
CA ARG A 493 -22.84 -35.80 4.51
C ARG A 493 -24.08 -35.02 4.93
N GLY A 494 -23.95 -33.70 5.06
CA GLY A 494 -25.04 -32.81 5.47
C GLY A 494 -24.57 -31.65 6.33
N ALA A 495 -25.49 -30.74 6.65
CA ALA A 495 -25.23 -29.63 7.57
C ALA A 495 -25.70 -30.00 8.99
N LEU A 496 -24.75 -30.28 9.88
CA LEU A 496 -25.02 -30.58 11.28
C LEU A 496 -25.28 -29.27 12.05
N VAL A 497 -26.51 -29.12 12.53
CA VAL A 497 -26.94 -27.91 13.27
C VAL A 497 -26.39 -27.97 14.69
N PHE A 498 -25.42 -27.10 15.00
CA PHE A 498 -24.90 -26.99 16.37
C PHE A 498 -25.67 -25.97 17.20
N LYS A 499 -26.29 -24.94 16.59
CA LYS A 499 -27.11 -23.97 17.31
C LYS A 499 -28.35 -23.56 16.52
N VAL A 500 -29.47 -23.46 17.23
CA VAL A 500 -30.71 -22.85 16.70
C VAL A 500 -30.93 -21.54 17.42
N LEU A 501 -31.09 -20.45 16.67
CA LEU A 501 -31.21 -19.12 17.23
C LEU A 501 -32.64 -18.90 17.77
N PRO A 502 -32.81 -18.35 18.99
CA PRO A 502 -34.14 -18.08 19.55
C PRO A 502 -34.98 -17.17 18.64
N GLY A 503 -36.30 -17.42 18.60
CA GLY A 503 -37.24 -16.63 17.77
C GLY A 503 -37.12 -16.86 16.25
N SER A 504 -36.18 -17.70 15.80
CA SER A 504 -35.98 -18.00 14.39
C SER A 504 -37.05 -18.93 13.79
N PRO A 505 -37.18 -18.98 12.45
CA PRO A 505 -38.05 -19.96 11.79
C PRO A 505 -37.69 -21.40 12.12
N ALA A 506 -36.40 -21.73 12.22
CA ALA A 506 -35.93 -23.04 12.64
C ALA A 506 -36.41 -23.44 14.04
N ALA A 507 -36.37 -22.50 14.99
CA ALA A 507 -36.88 -22.72 16.34
C ALA A 507 -38.39 -22.99 16.33
N ARG A 508 -39.18 -22.24 15.53
CA ARG A 508 -40.64 -22.39 15.44
C ARG A 508 -41.08 -23.76 14.91
N VAL A 509 -40.30 -24.34 14.00
CA VAL A 509 -40.58 -25.69 13.45
C VAL A 509 -39.89 -26.81 14.24
N GLY A 510 -39.25 -26.47 15.37
CA GLY A 510 -38.70 -27.43 16.31
C GLY A 510 -37.39 -28.10 15.86
N LEU A 511 -36.60 -27.44 15.00
CA LEU A 511 -35.22 -27.87 14.77
C LEU A 511 -34.38 -27.75 16.05
N ARG A 512 -33.40 -28.64 16.22
CA ARG A 512 -32.57 -28.74 17.43
C ARG A 512 -31.09 -28.55 17.09
N GLY A 513 -30.42 -27.77 17.93
CA GLY A 513 -28.96 -27.65 17.92
C GLY A 513 -28.29 -28.78 18.71
N GLY A 514 -26.96 -28.82 18.63
CA GLY A 514 -26.12 -29.68 19.46
C GLY A 514 -26.35 -29.40 20.94
N ARG A 515 -26.21 -30.45 21.75
CA ARG A 515 -26.37 -30.41 23.21
C ARG A 515 -25.03 -30.52 23.93
N GLU A 516 -24.10 -31.23 23.34
CA GLU A 516 -22.79 -31.54 23.92
C GLU A 516 -21.73 -31.38 22.84
N GLU A 517 -20.58 -30.83 23.22
CA GLU A 517 -19.41 -30.78 22.34
C GLU A 517 -18.50 -31.95 22.66
N VAL A 518 -18.19 -32.75 21.63
CA VAL A 518 -17.30 -33.91 21.74
C VAL A 518 -16.11 -33.69 20.82
N LEU A 519 -14.91 -33.95 21.33
CA LEU A 519 -13.69 -33.94 20.53
C LEU A 519 -13.61 -35.24 19.72
N PHE A 520 -13.65 -35.13 18.39
CA PHE A 520 -13.46 -36.26 17.47
C PHE A 520 -12.16 -36.04 16.68
N GLY A 521 -11.10 -36.77 17.06
CA GLY A 521 -9.75 -36.46 16.61
C GLY A 521 -9.30 -35.10 17.15
N ASN A 522 -9.04 -34.14 16.26
CA ASN A 522 -8.67 -32.76 16.62
C ASN A 522 -9.80 -31.75 16.35
N THR A 523 -11.02 -32.21 16.07
CA THR A 523 -12.16 -31.34 15.74
C THR A 523 -13.24 -31.42 16.81
N LEU A 524 -13.75 -30.27 17.26
CA LEU A 524 -14.93 -30.19 18.12
C LEU A 524 -16.19 -30.42 17.30
N VAL A 525 -17.02 -31.38 17.72
CA VAL A 525 -18.27 -31.74 17.06
C VAL A 525 -19.43 -31.60 18.04
N SER A 526 -20.43 -30.81 17.67
CA SER A 526 -21.64 -30.62 18.48
C SER A 526 -22.64 -31.76 18.24
N VAL A 527 -22.78 -32.66 19.22
CA VAL A 527 -23.59 -33.88 19.14
C VAL A 527 -25.04 -33.61 19.60
N GLY A 528 -26.00 -34.34 19.02
CA GLY A 528 -27.41 -34.27 19.39
C GLY A 528 -28.25 -33.24 18.61
N GLY A 529 -27.62 -32.51 17.69
CA GLY A 529 -28.28 -31.62 16.75
C GLY A 529 -28.95 -32.34 15.57
N ASP A 530 -29.81 -31.61 14.87
CA ASP A 530 -30.41 -32.08 13.62
C ASP A 530 -29.40 -31.96 12.46
N ILE A 531 -29.43 -32.91 11.53
CA ILE A 531 -28.58 -32.88 10.32
C ILE A 531 -29.46 -32.57 9.12
N ILE A 532 -29.34 -31.37 8.57
CA ILE A 532 -30.08 -30.96 7.38
C ILE A 532 -29.47 -31.64 6.16
N TYR A 533 -30.29 -32.41 5.46
CA TYR A 533 -29.88 -33.26 4.34
C TYR A 533 -30.41 -32.78 2.99
N ALA A 534 -31.59 -32.14 2.97
CA ALA A 534 -32.12 -31.53 1.74
C ALA A 534 -33.06 -30.35 2.04
N ILE A 535 -33.15 -29.41 1.10
CA ILE A 535 -34.12 -28.30 1.10
C ILE A 535 -34.80 -28.25 -0.26
N ASP A 536 -36.14 -28.31 -0.29
CA ASP A 536 -36.94 -28.36 -1.52
C ASP A 536 -36.41 -29.41 -2.50
N ASP A 537 -36.09 -30.59 -1.98
CA ASP A 537 -35.53 -31.74 -2.70
C ASP A 537 -34.12 -31.50 -3.31
N GLN A 538 -33.52 -30.32 -3.08
CA GLN A 538 -32.11 -30.07 -3.37
C GLN A 538 -31.23 -30.65 -2.25
N PRO A 539 -30.25 -31.50 -2.57
CA PRO A 539 -29.32 -32.06 -1.58
C PRO A 539 -28.51 -30.96 -0.89
N VAL A 540 -28.34 -31.11 0.43
CA VAL A 540 -27.44 -30.32 1.27
C VAL A 540 -26.30 -31.25 1.68
N THR A 541 -25.09 -31.03 1.16
CA THR A 541 -23.94 -31.89 1.47
C THR A 541 -23.00 -31.28 2.50
N SER A 542 -23.07 -29.96 2.69
CA SER A 542 -22.27 -29.17 3.63
C SER A 542 -23.07 -28.02 4.26
N ALA A 543 -22.54 -27.41 5.31
CA ALA A 543 -23.05 -26.15 5.87
C ALA A 543 -22.99 -25.01 4.84
N ALA A 544 -21.98 -24.99 3.97
CA ALA A 544 -21.88 -24.04 2.87
C ALA A 544 -23.02 -24.21 1.84
N ASP A 545 -23.47 -25.43 1.56
CA ASP A 545 -24.62 -25.68 0.70
C ASP A 545 -25.91 -25.17 1.32
N LEU A 546 -26.10 -25.40 2.62
CA LEU A 546 -27.25 -24.88 3.36
C LEU A 546 -27.33 -23.36 3.23
N GLU A 547 -26.24 -22.65 3.50
CA GLU A 547 -26.18 -21.19 3.37
C GLU A 547 -26.40 -20.73 1.93
N LYS A 548 -25.81 -21.43 0.95
CA LYS A 548 -26.01 -21.18 -0.49
C LYS A 548 -27.47 -21.34 -0.91
N ILE A 549 -28.18 -22.33 -0.41
CA ILE A 549 -29.59 -22.56 -0.75
C ILE A 549 -30.45 -21.48 -0.10
N ILE A 550 -30.29 -21.25 1.21
CA ILE A 550 -31.08 -20.24 1.93
C ILE A 550 -30.85 -18.83 1.38
N SER A 551 -29.62 -18.48 1.00
CA SER A 551 -29.31 -17.15 0.42
C SER A 551 -29.95 -16.88 -0.95
N ARG A 552 -30.45 -17.91 -1.64
CA ARG A 552 -31.20 -17.78 -2.90
C ARG A 552 -32.72 -17.67 -2.70
N LYS A 553 -33.18 -17.86 -1.47
CA LYS A 553 -34.60 -17.81 -1.10
C LYS A 553 -35.02 -16.39 -0.74
N ARG A 554 -36.33 -16.13 -0.78
CA ARG A 554 -36.90 -14.85 -0.38
C ARG A 554 -37.49 -14.90 1.04
N PRO A 555 -37.42 -13.82 1.82
CA PRO A 555 -38.24 -13.70 3.03
C PRO A 555 -39.71 -13.97 2.69
N GLY A 556 -40.41 -14.71 3.55
CA GLY A 556 -41.79 -15.13 3.34
C GLY A 556 -41.96 -16.44 2.55
N GLU A 557 -40.91 -16.92 1.86
CA GLU A 557 -40.95 -18.19 1.13
C GLU A 557 -41.06 -19.36 2.11
N VAL A 558 -41.90 -20.34 1.75
CA VAL A 558 -42.06 -21.58 2.52
C VAL A 558 -41.22 -22.66 1.87
N ILE A 559 -40.24 -23.19 2.61
CA ILE A 559 -39.35 -24.25 2.14
C ILE A 559 -39.61 -25.56 2.89
N LYS A 560 -39.35 -26.70 2.24
CA LYS A 560 -39.41 -28.05 2.81
C LYS A 560 -38.00 -28.48 3.23
N ILE A 561 -37.75 -28.60 4.52
CA ILE A 561 -36.49 -29.10 5.06
C ILE A 561 -36.61 -30.59 5.34
N THR A 562 -35.74 -31.39 4.74
CA THR A 562 -35.53 -32.80 5.10
C THR A 562 -34.27 -32.90 5.95
N PHE A 563 -34.41 -33.46 7.15
CA PHE A 563 -33.31 -33.58 8.10
C PHE A 563 -33.36 -34.91 8.85
N TYR A 564 -32.24 -35.28 9.45
CA TYR A 564 -32.13 -36.43 10.34
C TYR A 564 -32.02 -35.96 11.78
N ARG A 565 -32.81 -36.58 12.66
CA ARG A 565 -32.67 -36.46 14.12
C ARG A 565 -32.22 -37.81 14.65
N GLY A 566 -30.93 -37.94 14.94
CA GLY A 566 -30.30 -39.26 15.09
C GLY A 566 -30.48 -40.05 13.79
N LYS A 567 -31.03 -41.28 13.88
CA LYS A 567 -31.24 -42.16 12.71
C LYS A 567 -32.59 -41.94 12.00
N LYS A 568 -33.49 -41.13 12.55
CA LYS A 568 -34.84 -40.93 12.00
C LYS A 568 -34.86 -39.77 11.00
N LYS A 569 -35.26 -40.04 9.77
CA LYS A 569 -35.54 -39.02 8.74
C LYS A 569 -36.84 -38.28 9.09
N LYS A 570 -36.81 -36.95 9.01
CA LYS A 570 -37.95 -36.07 9.27
C LYS A 570 -38.06 -35.00 8.20
N GLN A 571 -39.26 -34.45 8.07
CA GLN A 571 -39.55 -33.35 7.16
C GLN A 571 -40.39 -32.29 7.87
N VAL A 572 -40.06 -31.03 7.64
CA VAL A 572 -40.83 -29.88 8.13
C VAL A 572 -40.94 -28.83 7.04
N ARG A 573 -42.05 -28.10 7.02
CA ARG A 573 -42.20 -26.89 6.21
C ARG A 573 -41.95 -25.68 7.10
N VAL A 574 -41.11 -24.77 6.63
CA VAL A 574 -40.75 -23.56 7.38
C VAL A 574 -40.90 -22.33 6.50
N ARG A 575 -41.58 -21.32 7.03
CA ARG A 575 -41.65 -20.00 6.39
C ARG A 575 -40.42 -19.19 6.80
N LEU A 576 -39.58 -18.83 5.84
CA LEU A 576 -38.41 -18.00 6.08
C LEU A 576 -38.83 -16.58 6.43
N ILE A 577 -38.05 -15.92 7.27
CA ILE A 577 -38.24 -14.49 7.60
C ILE A 577 -37.02 -13.68 7.18
N SER A 578 -37.13 -12.35 7.22
CA SER A 578 -35.98 -11.48 6.98
C SER A 578 -34.95 -11.65 8.10
N LYS A 579 -33.68 -11.76 7.72
CA LYS A 579 -32.56 -11.80 8.68
C LYS A 579 -32.64 -10.59 9.61
N PRO A 580 -32.58 -10.78 10.94
CA PRO A 580 -32.56 -9.68 11.88
C PRO A 580 -31.45 -8.69 11.54
N ARG A 581 -31.76 -7.39 11.60
CA ARG A 581 -30.81 -6.32 11.25
C ARG A 581 -29.66 -6.30 12.25
N TYR A 582 -28.45 -6.09 11.76
CA TYR A 582 -27.32 -5.72 12.62
C TYR A 582 -27.61 -4.31 13.16
N GLN A 583 -28.17 -4.20 14.36
CA GLN A 583 -28.39 -2.91 14.97
C GLN A 583 -27.01 -2.32 15.31
N ARG A 584 -26.66 -1.21 14.66
CA ARG A 584 -25.57 -0.35 15.11
C ARG A 584 -25.93 0.03 16.54
N ARG A 585 -25.14 -0.41 17.55
CA ARG A 585 -25.38 -0.09 18.96
C ARG A 585 -25.57 1.43 19.06
N LYS A 586 -26.81 1.88 19.28
CA LYS A 586 -27.07 3.24 19.74
C LYS A 586 -26.50 3.28 21.16
N ARG A 587 -25.26 3.72 21.28
CA ARG A 587 -24.73 4.24 22.53
C ARG A 587 -24.90 5.74 22.53
#